data_AF-A0A0A9YX09-F1
#
_entry.id   AF-A0A0A9YX09-F1
#
_cell.length_a   1.000
_cell.length_b   1.000
_cell.length_c   1.000
_cell.angle_alpha   90.00
_cell.angle_beta   90.00
_cell.angle_gamma   90.00
#
_symmetry.space_group_name_H-M   'P 1'
#
loop_
_entity.id
_entity.type
_entity.pdbx_description
1 polymer ?
#
loop_
_entity_poly.entity_id
_entity_poly.type
_entity_poly.pdbx_seq_one_letter_code
_entity_poly.pdbx_strand_id
1 'polypeptide(L)'
;KQPFDYIECESELVSGIITENSGMIFIFNSISEITCIIEITIILFCLCCGGFFFLFKIVFFIFLFLLFIRSSCCRIKLTHAIFLFLFFFFPFCFACLNGLLIFVFF
;
A
#
# COMPACT_ATOMS: atom_id res chain seq x y z
N LYS A 1 -1.11 -5.34 -1.08
CA LYS A 1 -1.70 -6.66 -1.41
C LYS A 1 -1.23 -7.77 -0.44
N GLN A 2 0.04 -7.84 -0.05
CA GLN A 2 0.50 -8.49 1.21
C GLN A 2 1.40 -7.45 1.89
N PRO A 3 1.24 -7.08 3.17
CA PRO A 3 0.91 -7.89 4.36
C PRO A 3 -0.50 -7.72 4.96
N PHE A 4 -1.29 -6.80 4.41
CA PHE A 4 -2.68 -6.59 4.86
C PHE A 4 -3.58 -7.60 4.17
N ASP A 5 -4.40 -8.30 4.93
CA ASP A 5 -5.48 -9.14 4.43
C ASP A 5 -6.51 -8.26 3.70
N TYR A 6 -6.25 -7.99 2.43
CA TYR A 6 -7.32 -7.69 1.50
C TYR A 6 -8.15 -8.96 1.42
N ILE A 7 -9.47 -8.81 1.53
CA ILE A 7 -10.41 -9.93 1.48
C ILE A 7 -10.39 -10.44 0.03
N GLU A 8 -9.38 -11.22 -0.34
CA GLU A 8 -9.33 -11.93 -1.59
C GLU A 8 -10.12 -13.22 -1.43
N CYS A 9 -10.96 -13.52 -2.44
CA CYS A 9 -11.93 -14.62 -2.49
C CYS A 9 -11.47 -16.00 -2.01
N GLU A 10 -10.17 -16.23 -1.81
CA GLU A 10 -9.61 -17.57 -1.67
C GLU A 10 -9.19 -17.95 -0.25
N SER A 11 -9.32 -17.09 0.77
CA SER A 11 -8.51 -17.30 1.99
C SER A 11 -9.23 -17.41 3.34
N GLU A 12 -10.33 -16.68 3.59
CA GLU A 12 -11.05 -16.79 4.88
C GLU A 12 -12.45 -16.18 4.87
N LEU A 13 -12.60 -15.00 4.26
CA LEU A 13 -13.87 -14.34 3.99
C LEU A 13 -13.89 -13.96 2.51
N VAL A 14 -15.04 -14.11 1.89
CA VAL A 14 -15.22 -13.84 0.47
C VAL A 14 -15.61 -12.37 0.31
N SER A 15 -14.88 -11.60 -0.50
CA SER A 15 -15.27 -10.22 -0.79
C SER A 15 -16.45 -10.21 -1.77
N GLY A 16 -17.58 -9.63 -1.36
CA GLY A 16 -18.78 -9.50 -2.20
C GLY A 16 -18.49 -8.84 -3.56
N ILE A 17 -17.60 -7.84 -3.61
CA ILE A 17 -17.25 -7.10 -4.84
C ILE A 17 -16.70 -8.00 -5.96
N ILE A 18 -15.93 -9.03 -5.59
CA ILE A 18 -15.27 -9.91 -6.55
C ILE A 18 -16.17 -11.10 -6.91
N THR A 19 -17.02 -11.57 -5.96
CA THR A 19 -17.90 -12.72 -6.19
C THR A 19 -19.24 -12.42 -6.82
N GLU A 20 -19.73 -11.19 -6.69
CA GLU A 20 -21.02 -10.80 -7.26
C GLU A 20 -20.88 -10.35 -8.73
N ASN A 21 -19.67 -9.95 -9.14
CA ASN A 21 -19.41 -9.42 -10.47
C ASN A 21 -18.81 -10.47 -11.40
N SER A 22 -19.47 -10.71 -12.54
CA SER A 22 -18.99 -11.61 -13.59
C SER A 22 -18.62 -10.86 -14.88
N GLY A 23 -17.78 -11.48 -15.71
CA GLY A 23 -17.43 -10.98 -17.05
C GLY A 23 -16.55 -9.72 -17.04
N MET A 24 -16.99 -8.66 -17.72
CA MET A 24 -16.17 -7.48 -18.00
C MET A 24 -15.92 -6.60 -16.75
N ILE A 25 -16.85 -6.59 -15.80
CA ILE A 25 -16.74 -5.80 -14.56
C ILE A 25 -15.62 -6.35 -13.66
N PHE A 26 -15.45 -7.67 -13.63
CA PHE A 26 -14.35 -8.33 -12.93
C PHE A 26 -12.98 -7.93 -13.50
N ILE A 27 -12.90 -7.80 -14.83
CA ILE A 27 -11.67 -7.38 -15.52
C ILE A 27 -11.31 -5.94 -15.15
N PHE A 28 -12.28 -5.02 -15.19
CA PHE A 28 -12.05 -3.62 -14.80
C PHE A 28 -11.63 -3.49 -13.34
N ASN A 29 -12.22 -4.26 -12.43
CA ASN A 29 -11.80 -4.26 -11.02
C ASN A 29 -10.35 -4.75 -10.87
N SER A 30 -9.99 -5.82 -11.58
CA SER A 30 -8.61 -6.36 -11.57
C SER A 30 -7.58 -5.39 -12.15
N ILE A 31 -7.94 -4.69 -13.24
CA ILE A 31 -7.08 -3.65 -13.85
C ILE A 31 -6.92 -2.48 -12.90
N SER A 32 -8.02 -1.99 -12.32
CA SER A 32 -8.04 -0.87 -11.37
C SER A 32 -7.17 -1.12 -10.15
N GLU A 33 -7.17 -2.35 -9.62
CA GLU A 33 -6.31 -2.72 -8.49
C GLU A 33 -4.82 -2.62 -8.85
N ILE A 34 -4.43 -3.09 -10.04
CA ILE A 34 -3.04 -3.04 -10.49
C ILE A 34 -2.61 -1.60 -10.76
N THR A 35 -3.48 -0.78 -11.38
CA THR A 35 -3.18 0.63 -11.64
C THR A 35 -3.01 1.42 -10.35
N CYS A 36 -3.88 1.22 -9.35
CA CYS A 36 -3.74 1.88 -8.05
C CYS A 36 -2.40 1.58 -7.38
N ILE A 37 -1.94 0.32 -7.43
CA ILE A 37 -0.65 -0.06 -6.83
C ILE A 37 0.50 0.66 -7.53
N ILE A 38 0.48 0.71 -8.87
CA ILE A 38 1.51 1.40 -9.66
C ILE A 38 1.51 2.90 -9.34
N GLU A 39 0.35 3.55 -9.31
CA GLU A 39 0.22 4.97 -8.99
C GLU A 39 0.78 5.32 -7.60
N ILE A 40 0.42 4.54 -6.58
CA ILE A 40 0.92 4.76 -5.21
C ILE A 40 2.45 4.66 -5.16
N THR A 41 3.05 3.69 -5.86
CA THR A 41 4.52 3.56 -5.89
C THR A 41 5.21 4.75 -6.56
N ILE A 42 4.60 5.30 -7.62
CA ILE A 42 5.12 6.49 -8.32
C ILE A 42 5.03 7.72 -7.42
N ILE A 43 3.89 7.92 -6.75
CA ILE A 43 3.66 9.05 -5.84
C ILE A 43 4.63 8.99 -4.66
N LEU A 44 4.78 7.82 -4.03
CA LEU A 44 5.70 7.61 -2.91
C LEU A 44 7.14 7.90 -3.32
N PHE A 45 7.55 7.43 -4.49
CA PHE A 45 8.89 7.70 -5.01
C PHE A 45 9.12 9.19 -5.29
N CYS A 46 8.14 9.87 -5.89
CA CYS A 46 8.20 11.31 -6.15
C CYS A 46 8.34 12.13 -4.86
N LEU A 47 7.62 11.75 -3.80
CA LEU A 47 7.64 12.44 -2.51
C LEU A 47 8.91 12.17 -1.70
N CYS A 48 9.40 10.93 -1.67
CA CYS A 48 10.50 10.52 -0.78
C CYS A 48 11.87 10.53 -1.46
N CYS A 49 11.95 10.43 -2.78
CA CYS A 49 13.20 10.17 -3.51
C CYS A 49 13.31 11.03 -4.78
N GLY A 50 13.44 12.35 -4.61
CA GLY A 50 13.80 13.25 -5.71
C GLY A 50 15.25 13.04 -6.19
N GLY A 51 15.49 12.86 -7.50
CA GLY A 51 16.85 12.79 -8.06
C GLY A 51 16.95 12.32 -9.53
N PHE A 52 18.17 12.37 -10.09
CA PHE A 52 18.49 11.85 -11.43
C PHE A 52 18.31 10.32 -11.52
N PHE A 53 17.97 9.82 -12.71
CA PHE A 53 17.60 8.41 -13.00
C PHE A 53 16.29 7.91 -12.36
N PHE A 54 15.26 8.76 -12.41
CA PHE A 54 13.89 8.49 -11.93
C PHE A 54 13.32 7.15 -12.44
N LEU A 55 13.45 6.86 -13.73
CA LEU A 55 12.86 5.66 -14.36
C LEU A 55 13.45 4.35 -13.82
N PHE A 56 14.77 4.26 -13.68
CA PHE A 56 15.43 3.03 -13.18
C PHE A 56 15.07 2.73 -11.74
N LYS A 57 14.99 3.77 -10.90
CA LYS A 57 14.63 3.61 -9.49
C LYS A 57 13.18 3.19 -9.30
N ILE A 58 12.25 3.71 -10.12
CA ILE A 58 10.85 3.30 -10.07
C ILE A 58 10.70 1.83 -10.44
N VAL A 59 11.34 1.38 -11.51
CA VAL A 59 11.31 -0.04 -11.92
C VAL A 59 11.88 -0.93 -10.81
N PHE A 60 12.99 -0.51 -10.19
CA PHE A 60 13.56 -1.23 -9.04
C PHE A 60 12.61 -1.25 -7.84
N PHE A 61 11.94 -0.14 -7.54
CA PHE A 61 10.98 -0.05 -6.42
C PHE A 61 9.74 -0.90 -6.67
N ILE A 62 9.21 -0.90 -7.88
CA ILE A 62 8.10 -1.77 -8.29
C ILE A 62 8.51 -3.24 -8.17
N PHE A 63 9.70 -3.61 -8.63
CA PHE A 63 10.23 -4.98 -8.51
C PHE A 63 10.34 -5.41 -7.05
N LEU A 64 10.92 -4.56 -6.19
CA LEU A 64 11.08 -4.85 -4.76
C LEU A 64 9.72 -4.90 -4.04
N PHE A 65 8.85 -3.90 -4.27
CA PHE A 65 7.57 -3.80 -3.58
C PHE A 65 6.56 -4.86 -4.03
N LEU A 66 6.52 -5.21 -5.32
CA LEU A 66 5.58 -6.21 -5.84
C LEU A 66 6.07 -7.65 -5.69
N LEU A 67 7.35 -7.96 -5.90
CA LEU A 67 7.82 -9.35 -5.86
C LEU A 67 8.35 -9.74 -4.49
N PHE A 68 9.14 -8.88 -3.85
CA PHE A 68 9.81 -9.24 -2.60
C PHE A 68 8.85 -9.25 -1.41
N ILE A 69 8.02 -8.21 -1.27
CA ILE A 69 7.04 -8.11 -0.18
C ILE A 69 5.94 -9.17 -0.33
N ARG A 70 5.49 -9.42 -1.57
CA ARG A 70 4.52 -10.47 -1.87
C ARG A 70 5.05 -11.87 -1.55
N SER A 71 6.36 -12.10 -1.77
CA SER A 71 6.99 -13.38 -1.48
C SER A 71 7.35 -13.56 0.00
N SER A 72 7.67 -12.49 0.72
CA SER A 72 8.33 -12.59 2.04
C SER A 72 7.41 -12.29 3.23
N CYS A 73 6.26 -11.65 3.03
CA CYS A 73 5.37 -11.28 4.14
C CYS A 73 4.29 -12.33 4.42
N CYS A 74 4.27 -12.83 5.66
CA CYS A 74 3.17 -13.59 6.24
C CYS A 74 1.91 -12.70 6.37
N ARG A 75 0.74 -13.32 6.24
CA ARG A 75 -0.57 -12.65 6.33
C ARG A 75 -0.85 -12.12 7.74
N ILE A 76 -1.37 -10.90 7.84
CA ILE A 76 -1.74 -10.24 9.09
C ILE A 76 -3.25 -9.98 9.10
N LYS A 77 -3.95 -10.59 10.07
CA LYS A 77 -5.38 -10.40 10.28
C LYS A 77 -5.74 -8.91 10.39
N LEU A 78 -6.87 -8.54 9.79
CA LEU A 78 -7.38 -7.15 9.76
C LEU A 78 -7.43 -6.50 11.15
N THR A 79 -7.82 -7.23 12.18
CA THR A 79 -7.91 -6.72 13.56
C THR A 79 -6.54 -6.31 14.12
N HIS A 80 -5.48 -7.06 13.81
CA HIS A 80 -4.12 -6.73 14.21
C HIS A 80 -3.54 -5.59 13.36
N ALA A 81 -3.89 -5.53 12.08
CA ALA A 81 -3.52 -4.44 11.18
C ALA A 81 -4.10 -3.09 11.64
N ILE A 82 -5.38 -3.04 12.01
CA ILE A 82 -6.03 -1.81 12.51
C ILE A 82 -5.39 -1.36 13.83
N PHE A 83 -5.12 -2.31 14.73
CA PHE A 83 -4.44 -2.01 15.99
C PHE A 83 -3.05 -1.42 15.76
N LEU A 84 -2.24 -2.02 14.87
CA LEU A 84 -0.91 -1.53 14.53
C LEU A 84 -0.98 -0.14 13.90
N PHE A 85 -1.91 0.11 12.99
CA PHE A 85 -2.08 1.42 12.37
C PHE A 85 -2.44 2.52 13.39
N LEU A 86 -3.44 2.26 14.23
CA LEU A 86 -3.96 3.25 15.16
C LEU A 86 -2.98 3.51 16.31
N PHE A 87 -2.32 2.48 16.83
CA PHE A 87 -1.46 2.61 18.00
C PHE A 87 -0.03 3.03 17.65
N PHE A 88 0.48 2.67 16.48
CA PHE A 88 1.88 2.95 16.12
C PHE A 88 2.02 4.04 15.05
N PHE A 89 1.43 3.85 13.87
CA PHE A 89 1.65 4.75 12.74
C PHE A 89 0.99 6.13 12.95
N PHE A 90 -0.23 6.18 13.49
CA PHE A 90 -0.96 7.42 13.68
C PHE A 90 -0.29 8.39 14.68
N PRO A 91 0.09 7.97 15.92
CA PRO A 91 0.76 8.88 16.85
C PRO A 91 2.16 9.29 16.36
N PHE A 92 2.87 8.40 15.65
CA PHE A 92 4.18 8.71 15.07
C PHE A 92 4.09 9.86 14.03
N CYS A 93 3.09 9.81 13.16
CA CYS A 93 2.86 10.88 12.17
C CYS A 93 2.52 12.22 12.85
N PHE A 94 1.63 12.20 13.85
CA PHE A 94 1.25 13.39 14.61
C PHE A 94 2.44 14.01 15.36
N ALA A 95 3.28 13.18 15.97
CA ALA A 95 4.51 13.65 16.62
C ALA A 95 5.49 14.29 15.63
N CYS A 96 5.67 13.70 14.44
CA CYS A 96 6.54 14.23 13.40
C CYS A 96 6.07 15.62 12.91
N LEU A 97 4.78 15.79 12.66
CA LEU A 97 4.21 17.08 12.22
C LEU A 97 4.38 18.18 13.27
N ASN A 98 4.10 17.88 14.54
CA ASN A 98 4.28 18.84 15.63
C ASN A 98 5.76 19.21 15.83
N GLY A 99 6.67 18.24 15.73
CA GLY A 99 8.11 18.49 15.77
C GLY A 99 8.59 19.40 14.64
N LEU A 100 8.09 19.17 13.42
CA LEU A 100 8.39 20.01 12.26
C LEU A 100 7.86 21.43 12.42
N LEU A 101 6.65 21.60 12.97
CA LEU A 101 6.10 22.93 13.26
C LEU A 101 6.96 23.69 14.28
N ILE A 102 7.37 23.05 15.37
CA ILE A 102 8.23 23.68 16.38
C ILE A 102 9.56 24.13 15.75
N PHE A 103 10.16 23.32 14.88
CA PHE A 103 11.40 23.67 14.18
C PHE A 103 11.24 24.84 13.20
N VAL A 104 10.08 25.02 12.57
CA VAL A 104 9.83 26.13 11.62
C VAL A 104 9.56 27.46 12.34
N PHE A 105 8.99 27.43 13.55
CA PHE A 105 8.68 28.64 14.33
C PHE A 105 9.85 29.17 15.18
N PHE A 106 10.92 28.38 15.36
CA PHE A 106 12.11 28.73 16.14
C PHE A 106 13.25 29.21 15.23
#